data_AF-A0A6G0FLL5-F1
#
_entry.id   AF-A0A6G0FLL5-F1
#
_cell.length_a   1.000
_cell.length_b   1.000
_cell.length_c   1.000
_cell.angle_alpha   90.00
_cell.angle_beta   90.00
_cell.angle_gamma   90.00
#
_symmetry.space_group_name_H-M   'P 1'
#
loop_
_entity.id
_entity.type
_entity.pdbx_description
1 polymer ?
#
loop_
_entity_poly.entity_id
_entity_poly.type
_entity_poly.pdbx_seq_one_letter_code
_entity_poly.pdbx_strand_id
1 'polypeptide(L)'
;MHLSSSTIGQDAMARGVTGFDGAALKSARLEAKCEEHGHTLTAACLARSVGTSKALILSYENGRSSPSPVRLAQLAASVKVPATALLTSDIQLCDLRVARGLTMSEVASRLGVAVNTYRRIELDGALPKRRAGIIWDLAGVFHVDHTRLHSAFRRIPAVETRLRLATSLLSDVVAQALKPGAFAPVEDTTAEAHGLAILFRSRPTVVSRLLNIHLSDLRQIASQRAQVQARLDFSTASHRFNQHYERELHNLQGEMDRIQRQGPELLEQYLTNPMSQQCWQTLVQLYTAGPMGMEPQQLEASTVASLEKIFDYYLIERTLSSVTLSAGGVLFFVDTLPYYRAIYPIQGAIRPDMQHYGWLPSSFPRASMLRRHLRTAHVLGHDPYFFWNDSRLTNRR
;
A
#
# COMPACT_ATOMS: atom_id res chain seq x y z
N MET A 1 36.68 -18.16 23.44
CA MET A 1 36.96 -17.56 22.12
C MET A 1 36.15 -16.29 22.00
N HIS A 2 36.84 -15.17 21.78
CA HIS A 2 36.34 -13.82 21.96
C HIS A 2 35.17 -13.46 21.03
N LEU A 3 34.16 -12.84 21.63
CA LEU A 3 33.04 -12.16 21.00
C LEU A 3 33.55 -10.87 20.35
N SER A 4 33.53 -10.80 19.01
CA SER A 4 33.74 -9.56 18.27
C SER A 4 32.43 -8.78 18.19
N SER A 5 32.18 -7.98 19.21
CA SER A 5 31.34 -6.79 19.13
C SER A 5 32.11 -5.72 18.36
N SER A 6 31.73 -5.41 17.11
CA SER A 6 32.09 -4.17 16.42
C SER A 6 31.44 -4.10 15.03
N THR A 7 30.31 -3.40 14.92
CA THR A 7 29.89 -2.60 13.75
C THR A 7 28.55 -1.91 14.08
N ILE A 8 28.55 -1.13 15.16
CA ILE A 8 27.51 -0.13 15.41
C ILE A 8 28.22 1.21 15.41
N GLY A 9 27.95 2.03 14.40
CA GLY A 9 28.31 3.44 14.35
C GLY A 9 29.66 3.74 13.69
N GLN A 10 29.73 3.65 12.36
CA GLN A 10 30.70 4.37 11.53
C GLN A 10 30.27 4.29 10.06
N ASP A 11 29.30 5.12 9.68
CA ASP A 11 29.08 5.51 8.27
C ASP A 11 28.41 6.90 8.20
N ALA A 12 28.95 7.81 9.02
CA ALA A 12 28.60 9.21 9.01
C ALA A 12 29.50 9.95 8.01
N MET A 13 29.30 9.80 6.68
CA MET A 13 29.87 10.70 5.65
C MET A 13 29.15 10.67 4.28
N ALA A 14 27.85 10.40 4.20
CA ALA A 14 27.06 10.89 3.07
C ALA A 14 26.68 12.36 3.35
N ARG A 15 27.34 13.32 2.69
CA ARG A 15 27.25 14.78 3.00
C ARG A 15 25.89 15.46 2.73
N GLY A 16 24.82 14.73 2.42
CA GLY A 16 23.48 15.28 2.18
C GLY A 16 22.36 14.24 2.31
N VAL A 17 21.12 14.69 2.27
CA VAL A 17 19.92 13.83 2.33
C VAL A 17 19.83 12.97 1.07
N THR A 18 19.70 11.66 1.23
CA THR A 18 19.51 10.72 0.13
C THR A 18 18.19 11.00 -0.59
N GLY A 19 18.20 10.91 -1.93
CA GLY A 19 16.99 11.10 -2.72
C GLY A 19 16.45 12.53 -2.77
N PHE A 20 17.26 13.55 -2.46
CA PHE A 20 16.87 14.95 -2.67
C PHE A 20 16.58 15.24 -4.15
N ASP A 21 15.43 15.85 -4.43
CA ASP A 21 14.99 16.21 -5.77
C ASP A 21 15.20 17.72 -6.03
N GLY A 22 16.29 18.03 -6.75
CA GLY A 22 16.62 19.39 -7.15
C GLY A 22 15.59 20.01 -8.11
N ALA A 23 14.94 19.20 -8.95
CA ALA A 23 13.89 19.67 -9.84
C ALA A 23 12.64 20.05 -9.06
N ALA A 24 12.27 19.26 -8.04
CA ALA A 24 11.18 19.60 -7.12
C ALA A 24 11.46 20.92 -6.37
N LEU A 25 12.69 21.14 -5.89
CA LEU A 25 13.07 22.43 -5.28
C LEU A 25 12.93 23.59 -6.27
N LYS A 26 13.39 23.42 -7.51
CA LYS A 26 13.29 24.44 -8.55
C LYS A 26 11.83 24.77 -8.85
N SER A 27 10.98 23.78 -9.00
CA SER A 27 9.54 23.96 -9.25
C SER A 27 8.86 24.66 -8.08
N ALA A 28 9.06 24.17 -6.84
CA ALA A 28 8.49 24.78 -5.64
C ALA A 28 8.95 26.24 -5.46
N ARG A 29 10.23 26.54 -5.78
CA ARG A 29 10.74 27.90 -5.77
C ARG A 29 10.04 28.79 -6.79
N LEU A 30 9.79 28.29 -8.01
CA LEU A 30 9.12 29.06 -9.06
C LEU A 30 7.63 29.31 -8.77
N GLU A 31 7.01 28.45 -7.96
CA GLU A 31 5.63 28.63 -7.48
C GLU A 31 5.55 29.56 -6.24
N ALA A 32 6.63 29.64 -5.46
CA ALA A 32 6.72 30.50 -4.29
C ALA A 32 6.88 31.99 -4.66
N LYS A 33 6.37 32.87 -3.81
CA LYS A 33 6.58 34.32 -3.88
C LYS A 33 7.69 34.75 -2.94
N CYS A 34 8.48 35.73 -3.37
CA CYS A 34 9.45 36.41 -2.54
C CYS A 34 8.72 37.36 -1.58
N GLU A 35 8.85 37.14 -0.27
CA GLU A 35 8.21 37.98 0.75
C GLU A 35 8.79 39.41 0.75
N GLU A 36 10.07 39.58 0.42
CA GLU A 36 10.73 40.89 0.39
C GLU A 36 10.35 41.75 -0.83
N HIS A 37 10.04 41.13 -1.99
CA HIS A 37 9.92 41.86 -3.27
C HIS A 37 8.61 41.62 -4.03
N GLY A 38 7.74 40.70 -3.57
CA GLY A 38 6.44 40.42 -4.18
C GLY A 38 6.44 39.66 -5.51
N HIS A 39 7.60 39.46 -6.16
CA HIS A 39 7.76 38.67 -7.37
C HIS A 39 8.02 37.17 -7.07
N THR A 40 8.07 36.32 -8.10
CA THR A 40 8.46 34.89 -7.97
C THR A 40 9.81 34.74 -7.25
N LEU A 41 9.92 33.78 -6.34
CA LEU A 41 11.12 33.59 -5.52
C LEU A 41 12.34 33.26 -6.41
N THR A 42 13.33 34.15 -6.43
CA THR A 42 14.57 33.91 -7.19
C THR A 42 15.55 33.07 -6.38
N ALA A 43 16.49 32.39 -7.05
CA ALA A 43 17.55 31.64 -6.37
C ALA A 43 18.38 32.52 -5.42
N ALA A 44 18.54 33.82 -5.72
CA ALA A 44 19.22 34.76 -4.84
C ALA A 44 18.40 35.12 -3.59
N CYS A 45 17.07 35.26 -3.74
CA CYS A 45 16.18 35.50 -2.61
C CYS A 45 16.10 34.27 -1.69
N LEU A 46 15.96 33.07 -2.27
CA LEU A 46 16.01 31.83 -1.51
C LEU A 46 17.35 31.66 -0.79
N ALA A 47 18.46 32.00 -1.46
CA ALA A 47 19.79 31.94 -0.85
C ALA A 47 19.91 32.85 0.39
N ARG A 48 19.37 34.08 0.31
CA ARG A 48 19.31 35.00 1.45
C ARG A 48 18.42 34.45 2.58
N SER A 49 17.22 33.94 2.25
CA SER A 49 16.28 33.45 3.27
C SER A 49 16.82 32.28 4.08
N VAL A 50 17.60 31.39 3.47
CA VAL A 50 18.21 30.24 4.17
C VAL A 50 19.64 30.50 4.64
N GLY A 51 20.22 31.67 4.38
CA GLY A 51 21.62 31.98 4.72
C GLY A 51 22.62 31.09 3.97
N THR A 52 22.64 31.17 2.63
CA THR A 52 23.62 30.50 1.76
C THR A 52 23.93 31.32 0.51
N SER A 53 24.77 30.80 -0.38
CA SER A 53 25.09 31.43 -1.67
C SER A 53 24.11 31.04 -2.77
N LYS A 54 23.84 31.95 -3.70
CA LYS A 54 23.06 31.68 -4.93
C LYS A 54 23.63 30.48 -5.71
N ALA A 55 24.96 30.37 -5.76
CA ALA A 55 25.64 29.28 -6.44
C ALA A 55 25.30 27.91 -5.81
N LEU A 56 25.21 27.82 -4.48
CA LEU A 56 24.85 26.58 -3.81
C LEU A 56 23.39 26.20 -4.06
N ILE A 57 22.46 27.17 -4.06
CA ILE A 57 21.06 26.92 -4.44
C ILE A 57 20.97 26.37 -5.86
N LEU A 58 21.65 26.99 -6.82
CA LEU A 58 21.70 26.49 -8.20
C LEU A 58 22.38 25.12 -8.30
N SER A 59 23.36 24.83 -7.44
CA SER A 59 23.97 23.49 -7.35
C SER A 59 22.95 22.44 -6.90
N TYR A 60 22.12 22.75 -5.90
CA TYR A 60 21.02 21.89 -5.45
C TYR A 60 19.98 21.69 -6.56
N GLU A 61 19.49 22.77 -7.17
CA GLU A 61 18.45 22.70 -8.21
C GLU A 61 18.87 21.90 -9.44
N ASN A 62 20.16 21.89 -9.77
CA ASN A 62 20.71 21.12 -10.88
C ASN A 62 21.18 19.71 -10.46
N GLY A 63 20.89 19.27 -9.22
CA GLY A 63 21.24 17.93 -8.73
C GLY A 63 22.75 17.68 -8.54
N ARG A 64 23.59 18.72 -8.51
CA ARG A 64 25.05 18.59 -8.36
C ARG A 64 25.50 18.38 -6.91
N SER A 65 24.62 18.66 -5.96
CA SER A 65 24.86 18.45 -4.52
C SER A 65 23.54 18.20 -3.81
N SER A 66 23.60 17.61 -2.61
CA SER A 66 22.43 17.39 -1.75
C SER A 66 22.58 18.21 -0.44
N PRO A 67 21.51 18.87 0.04
CA PRO A 67 21.54 19.60 1.30
C PRO A 67 21.65 18.67 2.50
N SER A 68 22.15 19.19 3.63
CA SER A 68 22.02 18.50 4.93
C SER A 68 20.55 18.47 5.39
N PRO A 69 20.15 17.58 6.33
CA PRO A 69 18.77 17.52 6.82
C PRO A 69 18.25 18.86 7.35
N VAL A 70 19.08 19.58 8.11
CA VAL A 70 18.77 20.91 8.62
C VAL A 70 18.56 21.90 7.47
N ARG A 71 19.43 21.86 6.46
CA ARG A 71 19.32 22.73 5.29
C ARG A 71 18.08 22.42 4.45
N LEU A 72 17.73 21.13 4.31
CA LEU A 72 16.51 20.70 3.63
C LEU A 72 15.27 21.28 4.31
N ALA A 73 15.19 21.24 5.64
CA ALA A 73 14.09 21.83 6.38
C ALA A 73 13.99 23.36 6.17
N GLN A 74 15.11 24.08 6.15
CA GLN A 74 15.15 25.52 5.87
C GLN A 74 14.69 25.86 4.45
N LEU A 75 15.13 25.08 3.46
CA LEU A 75 14.70 25.22 2.06
C LEU A 75 13.20 25.00 1.93
N ALA A 76 12.70 23.91 2.50
CA ALA A 76 11.29 23.55 2.47
C ALA A 76 10.40 24.61 3.12
N ALA A 77 10.80 25.14 4.28
CA ALA A 77 10.11 26.24 4.95
C ALA A 77 10.08 27.51 4.10
N SER A 78 11.20 27.86 3.44
CA SER A 78 11.30 29.06 2.60
C SER A 78 10.41 28.99 1.36
N VAL A 79 10.18 27.80 0.81
CA VAL A 79 9.27 27.59 -0.33
C VAL A 79 7.87 27.13 0.08
N LYS A 80 7.58 27.08 1.39
CA LYS A 80 6.27 26.71 1.98
C LYS A 80 5.75 25.33 1.58
N VAL A 81 6.64 24.35 1.44
CA VAL A 81 6.29 22.94 1.18
C VAL A 81 6.84 22.03 2.30
N PRO A 82 6.26 20.85 2.55
CA PRO A 82 6.87 19.89 3.47
C PRO A 82 8.21 19.39 2.92
N ALA A 83 9.21 19.21 3.79
CA ALA A 83 10.55 18.76 3.39
C ALA A 83 10.56 17.44 2.61
N THR A 84 9.61 16.55 2.89
CA THR A 84 9.40 15.30 2.16
C THR A 84 8.98 15.53 0.71
N ALA A 85 8.29 16.62 0.37
CA ALA A 85 7.94 16.97 -1.01
C ALA A 85 9.17 17.29 -1.88
N LEU A 86 10.32 17.59 -1.26
CA LEU A 86 11.59 17.84 -1.95
C LEU A 86 12.45 16.58 -2.08
N LEU A 87 11.89 15.40 -1.82
CA LEU A 87 12.53 14.12 -2.08
C LEU A 87 11.90 13.46 -3.31
N THR A 88 12.65 12.58 -3.97
CA THR A 88 12.13 11.70 -5.00
C THR A 88 11.16 10.67 -4.41
N SER A 89 10.47 9.93 -5.27
CA SER A 89 9.67 8.77 -4.87
C SER A 89 10.52 7.55 -4.50
N ASP A 90 11.81 7.57 -4.83
CA ASP A 90 12.72 6.43 -4.71
C ASP A 90 13.58 6.53 -3.44
N ILE A 91 12.91 6.51 -2.29
CA ILE A 91 13.53 6.72 -0.98
C ILE A 91 13.05 5.66 0.02
N GLN A 92 13.82 5.46 1.08
CA GLN A 92 13.48 4.54 2.16
C GLN A 92 12.74 5.25 3.30
N LEU A 93 12.21 4.46 4.23
CA LEU A 93 11.53 4.97 5.41
C LEU A 93 12.44 5.85 6.29
N CYS A 94 13.72 5.49 6.41
CA CYS A 94 14.69 6.27 7.17
C CYS A 94 14.95 7.65 6.53
N ASP A 95 14.89 7.77 5.21
CA ASP A 95 15.07 9.03 4.50
C ASP A 95 13.90 9.99 4.77
N LEU A 96 12.66 9.46 4.79
CA LEU A 96 11.48 10.23 5.20
C LEU A 96 11.64 10.79 6.62
N ARG A 97 12.15 9.97 7.55
CA ARG A 97 12.43 10.41 8.92
C ARG A 97 13.52 11.49 8.94
N VAL A 98 14.63 11.28 8.23
CA VAL A 98 15.77 12.22 8.19
C VAL A 98 15.34 13.56 7.57
N ALA A 99 14.52 13.57 6.53
CA ALA A 99 14.01 14.80 5.93
C ALA A 99 13.08 15.59 6.84
N ARG A 100 12.42 14.94 7.80
CA ARG A 100 11.68 15.60 8.88
C ARG A 100 12.56 16.08 10.02
N GLY A 101 13.87 15.82 9.97
CA GLY A 101 14.81 16.15 11.05
C GLY A 101 14.57 15.35 12.33
N LEU A 102 13.91 14.18 12.22
CA LEU A 102 13.52 13.38 13.38
C LEU A 102 14.54 12.29 13.70
N THR A 103 14.78 12.10 14.98
CA THR A 103 15.49 10.95 15.53
C THR A 103 14.55 9.75 15.66
N MET A 104 15.11 8.53 15.74
CA MET A 104 14.31 7.32 15.99
C MET A 104 13.53 7.42 17.31
N SER A 105 14.11 8.04 18.35
CA SER A 105 13.47 8.21 19.65
C SER A 105 12.27 9.16 19.59
N GLU A 106 12.37 10.25 18.83
CA GLU A 106 11.25 11.19 18.65
C GLU A 106 10.10 10.55 17.88
N VAL A 107 10.40 9.80 16.81
CA VAL A 107 9.36 9.07 16.08
C VAL A 107 8.72 8.01 16.97
N ALA A 108 9.51 7.22 17.68
CA ALA A 108 9.01 6.20 18.59
C ALA A 108 8.12 6.81 19.69
N SER A 109 8.50 7.96 20.24
CA SER A 109 7.72 8.71 21.24
C SER A 109 6.40 9.25 20.68
N ARG A 110 6.42 9.87 19.49
CA ARG A 110 5.19 10.35 18.80
C ARG A 110 4.24 9.21 18.47
N LEU A 111 4.80 8.06 18.15
CA LEU A 111 4.05 6.84 17.95
C LEU A 111 3.66 6.19 19.29
N GLY A 112 4.24 6.49 20.44
CA GLY A 112 3.97 5.72 21.66
C GLY A 112 4.39 4.25 21.55
N VAL A 113 5.51 3.96 20.90
CA VAL A 113 6.14 2.62 20.85
C VAL A 113 7.56 2.68 21.40
N ALA A 114 8.10 1.52 21.79
CA ALA A 114 9.50 1.44 22.17
C ALA A 114 10.43 1.75 20.97
N VAL A 115 11.57 2.40 21.22
CA VAL A 115 12.56 2.74 20.19
C VAL A 115 13.02 1.52 19.40
N ASN A 116 13.22 0.37 20.07
CA ASN A 116 13.55 -0.90 19.41
C ASN A 116 12.44 -1.40 18.48
N THR A 117 11.17 -1.10 18.78
CA THR A 117 10.04 -1.43 17.90
C THR A 117 10.12 -0.58 16.64
N TYR A 118 10.33 0.73 16.77
CA TYR A 118 10.49 1.61 15.61
C TYR A 118 11.72 1.25 14.76
N ARG A 119 12.85 0.89 15.39
CA ARG A 119 14.03 0.38 14.69
C ARG A 119 13.69 -0.83 13.82
N ARG A 120 12.89 -1.78 14.32
CA ARG A 120 12.44 -2.94 13.53
C ARG A 120 11.53 -2.55 12.37
N ILE A 121 10.73 -1.49 12.51
CA ILE A 121 9.92 -0.96 11.40
C ILE A 121 10.84 -0.47 10.28
N GLU A 122 11.87 0.34 10.58
CA GLU A 122 12.81 0.83 9.55
C GLU A 122 13.69 -0.27 8.95
N LEU A 123 14.08 -1.28 9.73
CA LEU A 123 14.99 -2.34 9.26
C LEU A 123 14.28 -3.49 8.54
N ASP A 124 13.18 -4.00 9.11
CA ASP A 124 12.50 -5.20 8.63
C ASP A 124 11.25 -4.88 7.80
N GLY A 125 10.71 -3.65 7.90
CA GLY A 125 9.41 -3.28 7.33
C GLY A 125 8.21 -3.91 8.06
N ALA A 126 8.41 -4.41 9.28
CA ALA A 126 7.41 -5.15 10.03
C ALA A 126 6.68 -4.28 11.06
N LEU A 127 5.36 -4.15 10.91
CA LEU A 127 4.52 -3.36 11.80
C LEU A 127 4.06 -4.16 13.04
N PRO A 128 3.87 -3.50 14.20
CA PRO A 128 3.28 -4.12 15.39
C PRO A 128 1.85 -4.61 15.17
N LYS A 129 1.63 -5.93 15.16
CA LYS A 129 0.32 -6.56 14.90
C LYS A 129 -0.81 -6.15 15.86
N ARG A 130 -0.45 -5.81 17.12
CA ARG A 130 -1.43 -5.43 18.17
C ARG A 130 -1.80 -3.96 18.15
N ARG A 131 -1.13 -3.14 17.34
CA ARG A 131 -1.42 -1.72 17.26
C ARG A 131 -2.07 -1.40 15.92
N ALA A 132 -3.40 -1.31 15.94
CA ALA A 132 -4.18 -0.81 14.82
C ALA A 132 -3.71 0.59 14.41
N GLY A 133 -3.80 0.90 13.12
CA GLY A 133 -3.61 2.27 12.62
C GLY A 133 -2.16 2.78 12.58
N ILE A 134 -1.16 2.04 13.07
CA ILE A 134 0.22 2.55 13.17
C ILE A 134 0.82 3.03 11.83
N ILE A 135 0.45 2.41 10.71
CA ILE A 135 0.90 2.86 9.39
C ILE A 135 0.39 4.26 9.03
N TRP A 136 -0.80 4.63 9.52
CA TRP A 136 -1.40 5.95 9.33
C TRP A 136 -0.81 6.97 10.29
N ASP A 137 -0.55 6.56 11.53
CA ASP A 137 0.20 7.39 12.48
C ASP A 137 1.60 7.72 11.93
N LEU A 138 2.27 6.75 11.27
CA LEU A 138 3.55 6.96 10.58
C LEU A 138 3.41 7.97 9.43
N ALA A 139 2.38 7.83 8.59
CA ALA A 139 2.09 8.77 7.49
C ALA A 139 1.90 10.20 8.03
N GLY A 140 1.15 10.34 9.13
CA GLY A 140 0.96 11.60 9.82
C GLY A 140 2.25 12.19 10.40
N VAL A 141 3.10 11.37 11.03
CA VAL A 141 4.39 11.81 11.58
C VAL A 141 5.33 12.33 10.48
N PHE A 142 5.32 11.69 9.31
CA PHE A 142 6.17 12.08 8.19
C PHE A 142 5.55 13.13 7.25
N HIS A 143 4.27 13.47 7.43
CA HIS A 143 3.52 14.33 6.52
C HIS A 143 3.64 13.87 5.06
N VAL A 144 3.38 12.58 4.84
CA VAL A 144 3.30 11.99 3.50
C VAL A 144 1.99 11.24 3.36
N ASP A 145 1.51 11.12 2.13
CA ASP A 145 0.39 10.22 1.86
C ASP A 145 0.80 8.74 2.03
N HIS A 146 -0.20 7.88 2.15
CA HIS A 146 0.02 6.45 2.40
C HIS A 146 0.71 5.75 1.22
N THR A 147 0.48 6.18 -0.02
CA THR A 147 1.14 5.63 -1.21
C THR A 147 2.66 5.84 -1.16
N ARG A 148 3.07 7.04 -0.77
CA ARG A 148 4.47 7.42 -0.61
C ARG A 148 5.11 6.67 0.56
N LEU A 149 4.39 6.53 1.66
CA LEU A 149 4.85 5.72 2.79
C LEU A 149 5.05 4.26 2.37
N HIS A 150 4.07 3.65 1.71
CA HIS A 150 4.16 2.26 1.25
C HIS A 150 5.29 2.04 0.25
N SER A 151 5.48 2.98 -0.69
CA SER A 151 6.64 2.98 -1.60
C SER A 151 7.95 2.99 -0.83
N ALA A 152 8.05 3.79 0.23
CA ALA A 152 9.24 3.85 1.08
C ALA A 152 9.47 2.56 1.89
N PHE A 153 8.41 1.88 2.31
CA PHE A 153 8.52 0.54 2.91
C PHE A 153 9.10 -0.48 1.93
N ARG A 154 8.66 -0.46 0.66
CA ARG A 154 9.16 -1.38 -0.38
C ARG A 154 10.66 -1.22 -0.64
N ARG A 155 11.21 -0.02 -0.40
CA ARG A 155 12.65 0.27 -0.56
C ARG A 155 13.51 -0.16 0.62
N ILE A 156 12.92 -0.60 1.73
CA ILE A 156 13.69 -1.16 2.85
C ILE A 156 14.44 -2.41 2.34
N PRO A 157 15.78 -2.54 2.53
CA PRO A 157 16.57 -3.62 1.91
C PRO A 157 16.08 -5.03 2.28
N ALA A 158 15.60 -5.21 3.52
CA ALA A 158 15.03 -6.47 3.96
C ALA A 158 13.71 -6.80 3.27
N VAL A 159 12.87 -5.79 2.99
CA VAL A 159 11.59 -5.93 2.26
C VAL A 159 11.88 -6.24 0.80
N GLU A 160 12.78 -5.50 0.15
CA GLU A 160 13.16 -5.74 -1.25
C GLU A 160 13.75 -7.15 -1.44
N THR A 161 14.65 -7.57 -0.54
CA THR A 161 15.21 -8.92 -0.56
C THR A 161 14.12 -9.96 -0.37
N ARG A 162 13.19 -9.74 0.56
CA ARG A 162 12.06 -10.64 0.82
C ARG A 162 11.14 -10.76 -0.39
N LEU A 163 10.73 -9.66 -1.00
CA LEU A 163 9.88 -9.66 -2.19
C LEU A 163 10.56 -10.37 -3.37
N ARG A 164 11.85 -10.11 -3.61
CA ARG A 164 12.63 -10.78 -4.67
C ARG A 164 12.67 -12.30 -4.47
N LEU A 165 12.95 -12.77 -3.25
CA LEU A 165 12.97 -14.20 -2.93
C LEU A 165 11.57 -14.82 -3.06
N ALA A 166 10.53 -14.12 -2.60
CA ALA A 166 9.15 -14.57 -2.75
C ALA A 166 8.75 -14.68 -4.23
N THR A 167 9.14 -13.74 -5.09
CA THR A 167 8.93 -13.83 -6.54
C THR A 167 9.54 -15.09 -7.13
N SER A 168 10.78 -15.44 -6.73
CA SER A 168 11.46 -16.65 -7.21
C SER A 168 10.77 -17.93 -6.72
N LEU A 169 10.22 -17.96 -5.51
CA LEU A 169 9.49 -19.13 -5.01
C LEU A 169 8.11 -19.25 -5.68
N LEU A 170 7.47 -18.13 -5.95
CA LEU A 170 6.14 -18.10 -6.57
C LEU A 170 6.15 -18.45 -8.05
N SER A 171 7.25 -18.22 -8.78
CA SER A 171 7.30 -18.51 -10.22
C SER A 171 6.96 -19.97 -10.53
N ASP A 172 7.52 -20.90 -9.76
CA ASP A 172 7.39 -22.34 -9.99
C ASP A 172 5.99 -22.81 -9.60
N VAL A 173 5.47 -22.31 -8.47
CA VAL A 173 4.12 -22.58 -8.01
C VAL A 173 3.09 -22.07 -9.02
N VAL A 174 3.24 -20.84 -9.52
CA VAL A 174 2.33 -20.26 -10.52
C VAL A 174 2.40 -21.05 -11.82
N ALA A 175 3.60 -21.40 -12.29
CA ALA A 175 3.75 -22.21 -13.49
C ALA A 175 3.04 -23.57 -13.37
N GLN A 176 3.15 -24.22 -12.21
CA GLN A 176 2.45 -25.48 -11.94
C GLN A 176 0.93 -25.28 -11.86
N ALA A 177 0.47 -24.22 -11.18
CA ALA A 177 -0.95 -23.92 -11.04
C ALA A 177 -1.62 -23.51 -12.36
N LEU A 178 -0.89 -22.98 -13.34
CA LEU A 178 -1.43 -22.62 -14.65
C LEU A 178 -1.46 -23.79 -15.65
N LYS A 179 -0.94 -24.97 -15.29
CA LYS A 179 -1.05 -26.17 -16.14
C LYS A 179 -2.52 -26.55 -16.35
N PRO A 180 -2.92 -26.90 -17.59
CA PRO A 180 -4.26 -27.42 -17.87
C PRO A 180 -4.56 -28.67 -17.05
N GLY A 181 -5.79 -28.79 -16.55
CA GLY A 181 -6.25 -29.94 -15.77
C GLY A 181 -6.76 -29.57 -14.37
N ALA A 182 -6.91 -30.59 -13.52
CA ALA A 182 -7.39 -30.42 -12.15
C ALA A 182 -6.45 -29.53 -11.34
N PHE A 183 -7.03 -28.66 -10.51
CA PHE A 183 -6.24 -27.80 -9.64
C PHE A 183 -5.65 -28.63 -8.50
N ALA A 184 -4.32 -28.71 -8.45
CA ALA A 184 -3.60 -29.23 -7.30
C ALA A 184 -3.32 -28.07 -6.33
N PRO A 185 -4.02 -27.98 -5.18
CA PRO A 185 -3.77 -26.94 -4.21
C PRO A 185 -2.37 -27.10 -3.60
N VAL A 186 -1.75 -25.99 -3.22
CA VAL A 186 -0.51 -26.02 -2.46
C VAL A 186 -0.82 -26.46 -1.04
N GLU A 187 -0.23 -27.57 -0.62
CA GLU A 187 -0.33 -28.08 0.75
C GLU A 187 0.61 -27.31 1.68
N ASP A 188 0.33 -27.33 2.98
CA ASP A 188 1.23 -26.76 3.99
C ASP A 188 2.53 -27.55 4.15
N THR A 189 2.56 -28.79 3.66
CA THR A 189 3.72 -29.70 3.66
C THR A 189 4.73 -29.39 2.56
N THR A 190 4.38 -28.61 1.53
CA THR A 190 5.25 -28.41 0.37
C THR A 190 6.48 -27.55 0.70
N ALA A 191 7.57 -27.74 -0.04
CA ALA A 191 8.81 -26.98 0.15
C ALA A 191 8.60 -25.48 -0.07
N GLU A 192 7.75 -25.10 -1.02
CA GLU A 192 7.43 -23.71 -1.36
C GLU A 192 6.62 -23.05 -0.23
N ALA A 193 5.64 -23.73 0.35
CA ALA A 193 4.87 -23.23 1.49
C ALA A 193 5.78 -23.01 2.71
N HIS A 194 6.70 -23.95 2.99
CA HIS A 194 7.69 -23.80 4.05
C HIS A 194 8.69 -22.67 3.79
N GLY A 195 9.22 -22.56 2.57
CA GLY A 195 10.15 -21.51 2.18
C GLY A 195 9.55 -20.12 2.35
N LEU A 196 8.31 -19.93 1.87
CA LEU A 196 7.55 -18.68 2.06
C LEU A 196 7.22 -18.45 3.55
N ALA A 197 6.87 -19.48 4.31
CA ALA A 197 6.59 -19.36 5.74
C ALA A 197 7.81 -18.87 6.55
N ILE A 198 8.99 -19.40 6.26
CA ILE A 198 10.25 -18.94 6.87
C ILE A 198 10.50 -17.47 6.49
N LEU A 199 10.37 -17.16 5.20
CA LEU A 199 10.64 -15.84 4.64
C LEU A 199 9.76 -14.73 5.25
N PHE A 200 8.46 -15.01 5.42
CA PHE A 200 7.48 -14.09 6.01
C PHE A 200 7.27 -14.28 7.51
N ARG A 201 8.12 -15.08 8.18
CA ARG A 201 8.04 -15.41 9.63
C ARG A 201 6.60 -15.78 10.06
N SER A 202 5.97 -16.63 9.24
CA SER A 202 4.56 -17.01 9.35
C SER A 202 4.40 -18.53 9.41
N ARG A 203 3.17 -19.04 9.57
CA ARG A 203 2.89 -20.48 9.60
C ARG A 203 2.64 -21.03 8.18
N PRO A 204 3.16 -22.21 7.80
CA PRO A 204 2.90 -22.82 6.50
C PRO A 204 1.41 -22.94 6.17
N THR A 205 0.58 -23.26 7.17
CA THR A 205 -0.89 -23.35 7.03
C THR A 205 -1.59 -22.04 6.66
N VAL A 206 -1.04 -20.88 7.04
CA VAL A 206 -1.59 -19.57 6.67
C VAL A 206 -1.13 -19.22 5.25
N VAL A 207 0.14 -19.50 4.96
CA VAL A 207 0.75 -19.28 3.64
C VAL A 207 0.02 -20.09 2.57
N SER A 208 -0.16 -21.40 2.77
CA SER A 208 -0.83 -22.27 1.80
C SER A 208 -2.26 -21.81 1.52
N ARG A 209 -3.02 -21.41 2.54
CA ARG A 209 -4.37 -20.85 2.37
C ARG A 209 -4.39 -19.56 1.56
N LEU A 210 -3.52 -18.60 1.87
CA LEU A 210 -3.42 -17.34 1.10
C LEU A 210 -2.97 -17.58 -0.34
N LEU A 211 -2.00 -18.47 -0.52
CA LEU A 211 -1.49 -18.84 -1.82
C LEU A 211 -2.57 -19.51 -2.68
N ASN A 212 -3.34 -20.44 -2.12
CA ASN A 212 -4.43 -21.09 -2.85
C ASN A 212 -5.55 -20.11 -3.25
N ILE A 213 -5.83 -19.07 -2.46
CA ILE A 213 -6.73 -17.98 -2.88
C ILE A 213 -6.16 -17.27 -4.11
N HIS A 214 -4.89 -16.85 -4.03
CA HIS A 214 -4.20 -16.16 -5.12
C HIS A 214 -4.11 -17.00 -6.41
N LEU A 215 -3.79 -18.28 -6.29
CA LEU A 215 -3.72 -19.20 -7.43
C LEU A 215 -5.10 -19.48 -8.04
N SER A 216 -6.15 -19.51 -7.21
CA SER A 216 -7.52 -19.66 -7.71
C SER A 216 -7.95 -18.46 -8.56
N ASP A 217 -7.61 -17.24 -8.13
CA ASP A 217 -7.84 -16.03 -8.92
C ASP A 217 -7.10 -16.08 -10.28
N LEU A 218 -5.81 -16.46 -10.26
CA LEU A 218 -5.01 -16.61 -11.47
C LEU A 218 -5.60 -17.65 -12.43
N ARG A 219 -6.02 -18.80 -11.90
CA ARG A 219 -6.65 -19.87 -12.69
C ARG A 219 -7.99 -19.46 -13.27
N GLN A 220 -8.77 -18.65 -12.56
CA GLN A 220 -10.04 -18.14 -13.08
C GLN A 220 -9.80 -17.26 -14.31
N ILE A 221 -8.84 -16.33 -14.26
CA ILE A 221 -8.50 -15.48 -15.41
C ILE A 221 -7.88 -16.32 -16.54
N ALA A 222 -7.02 -17.29 -16.23
CA ALA A 222 -6.46 -18.20 -17.23
C ALA A 222 -7.55 -19.03 -17.93
N SER A 223 -8.56 -19.49 -17.18
CA SER A 223 -9.71 -20.20 -17.74
C SER A 223 -10.55 -19.30 -18.64
N GLN A 224 -10.83 -18.06 -18.23
CA GLN A 224 -11.53 -17.08 -19.07
C GLN A 224 -10.76 -16.80 -20.36
N ARG A 225 -9.44 -16.60 -20.28
CA ARG A 225 -8.59 -16.40 -21.45
C ARG A 225 -8.64 -17.61 -22.39
N ALA A 226 -8.55 -18.83 -21.88
CA ALA A 226 -8.64 -20.04 -22.69
C ALA A 226 -10.02 -20.18 -23.37
N GLN A 227 -11.11 -19.78 -22.70
CA GLN A 227 -12.45 -19.77 -23.30
C GLN A 227 -12.56 -18.74 -24.43
N VAL A 228 -12.03 -17.53 -24.24
CA VAL A 228 -12.03 -16.49 -25.29
C VAL A 228 -11.15 -16.92 -26.46
N GLN A 229 -9.99 -17.54 -26.20
CA GLN A 229 -9.12 -18.08 -27.23
C GLN A 229 -9.85 -19.15 -28.06
N ALA A 230 -10.49 -20.11 -27.41
CA ALA A 230 -11.28 -21.12 -28.11
C ALA A 230 -12.41 -20.50 -28.95
N ARG A 231 -13.11 -19.47 -28.44
CA ARG A 231 -14.13 -18.76 -29.23
C ARG A 231 -13.55 -18.08 -30.46
N LEU A 232 -12.36 -17.51 -30.37
CA LEU A 232 -11.65 -16.91 -31.50
C LEU A 232 -11.23 -17.98 -32.51
N ASP A 233 -10.66 -19.09 -32.04
CA ASP A 233 -10.16 -20.19 -32.89
C ASP A 233 -11.29 -20.87 -33.68
N PHE A 234 -12.47 -21.00 -33.08
CA PHE A 234 -13.66 -21.58 -33.73
C PHE A 234 -14.63 -20.53 -34.30
N SER A 235 -14.23 -19.24 -34.33
CA SER A 235 -15.06 -18.16 -34.86
C SER A 235 -15.12 -18.25 -36.39
N THR A 236 -16.31 -18.46 -36.93
CA THR A 236 -16.63 -18.21 -38.36
C THR A 236 -17.16 -16.79 -38.59
N ALA A 237 -17.13 -15.94 -37.55
CA ALA A 237 -17.77 -14.64 -37.55
C ALA A 237 -16.97 -13.57 -38.33
N SER A 238 -17.64 -12.44 -38.59
CA SER A 238 -17.05 -11.27 -39.25
C SER A 238 -15.80 -10.74 -38.51
N HIS A 239 -14.86 -10.16 -39.26
CA HIS A 239 -13.63 -9.54 -38.78
C HIS A 239 -13.84 -8.62 -37.54
N ARG A 240 -14.97 -7.93 -37.44
CA ARG A 240 -15.28 -7.04 -36.29
C ARG A 240 -15.41 -7.81 -34.96
N PHE A 241 -15.93 -9.04 -34.96
CA PHE A 241 -16.03 -9.88 -33.76
C PHE A 241 -14.67 -10.45 -33.38
N ASN A 242 -13.84 -10.82 -34.34
CA ASN A 242 -12.47 -11.29 -34.07
C ASN A 242 -11.63 -10.19 -33.41
N GLN A 243 -11.74 -8.94 -33.87
CA GLN A 243 -11.08 -7.79 -33.21
C GLN A 243 -11.55 -7.57 -31.76
N HIS A 244 -12.79 -7.93 -31.42
CA HIS A 244 -13.27 -7.85 -30.05
C HIS A 244 -12.59 -8.92 -29.18
N TYR A 245 -12.56 -10.18 -29.64
CA TYR A 245 -11.89 -11.26 -28.92
C TYR A 245 -10.38 -11.02 -28.78
N GLU A 246 -9.71 -10.50 -29.79
CA GLU A 246 -8.28 -10.13 -29.71
C GLU A 246 -8.02 -9.08 -28.62
N ARG A 247 -8.86 -8.04 -28.55
CA ARG A 247 -8.77 -7.03 -27.48
C ARG A 247 -9.04 -7.62 -26.11
N GLU A 248 -10.03 -8.50 -26.00
CA GLU A 248 -10.36 -9.19 -24.75
C GLU A 248 -9.21 -10.10 -24.28
N LEU A 249 -8.58 -10.84 -25.20
CA LEU A 249 -7.38 -11.64 -24.93
C LEU A 249 -6.21 -10.76 -24.44
N HIS A 250 -5.98 -9.61 -25.09
CA HIS A 250 -4.95 -8.67 -24.66
C HIS A 250 -5.21 -8.14 -23.24
N ASN A 251 -6.47 -7.79 -22.94
CA ASN A 251 -6.86 -7.31 -21.62
C ASN A 251 -6.70 -8.40 -20.55
N LEU A 252 -7.13 -9.63 -20.84
CA LEU A 252 -6.99 -10.77 -19.92
C LEU A 252 -5.52 -11.13 -19.69
N GLN A 253 -4.68 -11.07 -20.72
CA GLN A 253 -3.24 -11.27 -20.56
C GLN A 253 -2.62 -10.20 -19.65
N GLY A 254 -2.95 -8.92 -19.88
CA GLY A 254 -2.47 -7.84 -19.03
C GLY A 254 -2.93 -7.97 -17.57
N GLU A 255 -4.14 -8.49 -17.35
CA GLU A 255 -4.65 -8.80 -16.02
C GLU A 255 -3.93 -9.98 -15.36
N MET A 256 -3.67 -11.07 -16.10
CA MET A 256 -2.86 -12.20 -15.62
C MET A 256 -1.46 -11.73 -15.19
N ASP A 257 -0.77 -10.96 -16.04
CA ASP A 257 0.57 -10.44 -15.75
C ASP A 257 0.58 -9.52 -14.53
N ARG A 258 -0.50 -8.74 -14.33
CA ARG A 258 -0.66 -7.90 -13.15
C ARG A 258 -0.84 -8.73 -11.89
N ILE A 259 -1.75 -9.70 -11.88
CA ILE A 259 -2.00 -10.55 -10.71
C ILE A 259 -0.71 -11.31 -10.35
N GLN A 260 -0.01 -11.89 -11.34
CA GLN A 260 1.24 -12.60 -11.11
C GLN A 260 2.32 -11.70 -10.48
N ARG A 261 2.45 -10.45 -10.93
CA ARG A 261 3.39 -9.48 -10.32
C ARG A 261 3.01 -9.06 -8.90
N GLN A 262 1.72 -9.06 -8.57
CA GLN A 262 1.21 -8.64 -7.26
C GLN A 262 1.29 -9.73 -6.18
N GLY A 263 1.56 -11.00 -6.55
CA GLY A 263 1.61 -12.13 -5.60
C GLY A 263 2.53 -11.89 -4.38
N PRO A 264 3.81 -11.52 -4.57
CA PRO A 264 4.73 -11.22 -3.48
C PRO A 264 4.23 -10.08 -2.56
N GLU A 265 3.67 -9.02 -3.15
CA GLU A 265 3.15 -7.86 -2.42
C GLU A 265 1.91 -8.21 -1.60
N LEU A 266 1.04 -9.06 -2.15
CA LEU A 266 -0.12 -9.61 -1.45
C LEU A 266 0.35 -10.41 -0.22
N LEU A 267 1.34 -11.27 -0.37
CA LEU A 267 1.90 -12.03 0.76
C LEU A 267 2.51 -11.10 1.81
N GLU A 268 3.27 -10.09 1.39
CA GLU A 268 3.87 -9.10 2.30
C GLU A 268 2.80 -8.34 3.09
N GLN A 269 1.73 -7.87 2.41
CA GLN A 269 0.63 -7.14 3.04
C GLN A 269 -0.10 -8.01 4.07
N TYR A 270 -0.40 -9.26 3.76
CA TYR A 270 -1.23 -10.11 4.60
C TYR A 270 -0.46 -10.91 5.67
N LEU A 271 0.81 -11.24 5.44
CA LEU A 271 1.62 -12.03 6.39
C LEU A 271 2.46 -11.14 7.32
N THR A 272 3.06 -10.08 6.76
CA THR A 272 3.93 -9.18 7.51
C THR A 272 3.13 -8.06 8.17
N ASN A 273 2.26 -7.41 7.40
CA ASN A 273 1.57 -6.17 7.81
C ASN A 273 0.02 -6.25 7.75
N PRO A 274 -0.63 -7.33 8.25
CA PRO A 274 -2.07 -7.42 8.18
C PRO A 274 -2.74 -6.35 9.04
N MET A 275 -3.98 -5.97 8.66
CA MET A 275 -4.87 -5.25 9.56
C MET A 275 -4.98 -6.00 10.89
N SER A 276 -5.06 -5.25 12.00
CA SER A 276 -5.20 -5.87 13.33
C SER A 276 -6.42 -6.78 13.40
N GLN A 277 -6.34 -7.83 14.21
CA GLN A 277 -7.47 -8.76 14.41
C GLN A 277 -8.70 -8.03 14.97
N GLN A 278 -8.52 -7.04 15.84
CA GLN A 278 -9.61 -6.23 16.41
C GLN A 278 -10.34 -5.41 15.33
N CYS A 279 -9.59 -4.74 14.46
CA CYS A 279 -10.16 -4.00 13.33
C CYS A 279 -10.92 -4.95 12.39
N TRP A 280 -10.34 -6.10 12.06
CA TRP A 280 -11.00 -7.10 11.23
C TRP A 280 -12.29 -7.63 11.89
N GLN A 281 -12.26 -7.97 13.18
CA GLN A 281 -13.43 -8.42 13.93
C GLN A 281 -14.52 -7.35 14.00
N THR A 282 -14.14 -6.08 14.14
CA THR A 282 -15.09 -4.96 14.11
C THR A 282 -15.76 -4.85 12.74
N LEU A 283 -15.01 -4.99 11.63
CA LEU A 283 -15.60 -5.03 10.30
C LEU A 283 -16.53 -6.23 10.10
N VAL A 284 -16.18 -7.40 10.66
CA VAL A 284 -17.07 -8.57 10.67
C VAL A 284 -18.37 -8.27 11.42
N GLN A 285 -18.28 -7.71 12.62
CA GLN A 285 -19.43 -7.34 13.45
C GLN A 285 -20.35 -6.36 12.74
N LEU A 286 -19.79 -5.27 12.20
CA LEU A 286 -20.52 -4.27 11.42
C LEU A 286 -21.17 -4.90 10.18
N TYR A 287 -20.45 -5.77 9.46
CA TYR A 287 -21.00 -6.46 8.30
C TYR A 287 -22.18 -7.37 8.68
N THR A 288 -22.05 -8.14 9.77
CA THR A 288 -23.10 -9.04 10.25
C THR A 288 -24.31 -8.32 10.84
N ALA A 289 -24.13 -7.11 11.37
CA ALA A 289 -25.22 -6.28 11.87
C ALA A 289 -26.11 -5.71 10.75
N GLY A 290 -25.62 -5.71 9.51
CA GLY A 290 -26.38 -5.26 8.35
C GLY A 290 -26.43 -3.73 8.24
N PRO A 291 -27.32 -3.19 7.38
CA PRO A 291 -27.41 -1.75 7.13
C PRO A 291 -27.86 -0.92 8.34
N MET A 292 -28.46 -1.56 9.36
CA MET A 292 -28.82 -0.90 10.61
C MET A 292 -27.59 -0.57 11.48
N GLY A 293 -26.48 -1.28 11.25
CA GLY A 293 -25.24 -1.09 11.98
C GLY A 293 -25.34 -1.50 13.44
N MET A 294 -24.41 -0.97 14.24
CA MET A 294 -24.31 -1.26 15.66
C MET A 294 -24.29 0.04 16.47
N GLU A 295 -24.78 -0.06 17.71
CA GLU A 295 -24.71 1.06 18.66
C GLU A 295 -23.24 1.33 19.03
N PRO A 296 -22.78 2.59 19.09
CA PRO A 296 -21.39 2.92 19.37
C PRO A 296 -20.83 2.31 20.68
N GLN A 297 -21.68 2.07 21.67
CA GLN A 297 -21.29 1.47 22.97
C GLN A 297 -20.95 -0.02 22.86
N GLN A 298 -21.38 -0.69 21.78
CA GLN A 298 -21.08 -2.10 21.53
C GLN A 298 -19.71 -2.32 20.89
N LEU A 299 -19.05 -1.25 20.44
CA LEU A 299 -17.78 -1.29 19.74
C LEU A 299 -16.67 -0.64 20.57
N GLU A 300 -15.44 -1.13 20.40
CA GLU A 300 -14.28 -0.52 21.04
C GLU A 300 -13.93 0.80 20.35
N ALA A 301 -14.08 1.93 21.07
CA ALA A 301 -13.92 3.27 20.51
C ALA A 301 -12.53 3.51 19.86
N SER A 302 -11.47 2.94 20.42
CA SER A 302 -10.10 3.01 19.88
C SER A 302 -9.98 2.30 18.52
N THR A 303 -10.67 1.17 18.36
CA THR A 303 -10.68 0.37 17.14
C THR A 303 -11.52 1.04 16.05
N VAL A 304 -12.67 1.61 16.41
CA VAL A 304 -13.50 2.41 15.48
C VAL A 304 -12.73 3.65 15.01
N ALA A 305 -12.12 4.42 15.93
CA ALA A 305 -11.31 5.59 15.56
C ALA A 305 -10.11 5.20 14.69
N SER A 306 -9.55 4.01 14.92
CA SER A 306 -8.50 3.46 14.06
C SER A 306 -9.02 3.15 12.66
N LEU A 307 -10.18 2.48 12.53
CA LEU A 307 -10.80 2.18 11.23
C LEU A 307 -11.22 3.44 10.47
N GLU A 308 -11.73 4.45 11.16
CA GLU A 308 -12.02 5.78 10.62
C GLU A 308 -10.72 6.40 10.04
N LYS A 309 -9.60 6.34 10.77
CA LYS A 309 -8.31 6.86 10.29
C LYS A 309 -7.68 6.04 9.17
N ILE A 310 -7.78 4.71 9.23
CA ILE A 310 -7.12 3.79 8.28
C ILE A 310 -7.65 4.00 6.85
N PHE A 311 -8.80 4.65 6.68
CA PHE A 311 -9.35 4.87 5.35
C PHE A 311 -9.98 6.26 5.19
N ASP A 312 -9.55 7.26 5.98
CA ASP A 312 -10.09 8.62 5.93
C ASP A 312 -11.65 8.64 5.91
N TYR A 313 -12.24 7.94 6.86
CA TYR A 313 -13.69 7.74 7.03
C TYR A 313 -14.40 6.99 5.90
N TYR A 314 -13.65 6.39 4.97
CA TYR A 314 -14.22 5.71 3.81
C TYR A 314 -14.94 4.40 4.15
N LEU A 315 -14.46 3.61 5.12
CA LEU A 315 -15.07 2.29 5.39
C LEU A 315 -16.32 2.33 6.28
N ILE A 316 -16.40 3.34 7.15
CA ILE A 316 -17.38 3.37 8.24
C ILE A 316 -18.14 4.69 8.16
N GLU A 317 -19.46 4.60 8.23
CA GLU A 317 -20.33 5.74 8.42
C GLU A 317 -20.79 5.76 9.88
N ARG A 318 -20.68 6.92 10.52
CA ARG A 318 -21.06 7.11 11.91
C ARG A 318 -22.17 8.15 12.02
N THR A 319 -23.29 7.74 12.58
CA THR A 319 -24.39 8.61 12.99
C THR A 319 -24.37 8.78 14.51
N LEU A 320 -25.28 9.60 15.04
CA LEU A 320 -25.41 9.78 16.50
C LEU A 320 -25.81 8.49 17.23
N SER A 321 -26.53 7.60 16.55
CA SER A 321 -27.10 6.37 17.12
C SER A 321 -26.48 5.09 16.56
N SER A 322 -25.70 5.14 15.47
CA SER A 322 -25.18 3.91 14.87
C SER A 322 -23.84 4.10 14.19
N VAL A 323 -23.08 3.01 14.15
CA VAL A 323 -21.89 2.82 13.34
C VAL A 323 -22.24 1.75 12.31
N THR A 324 -22.13 2.08 11.03
CA THR A 324 -22.45 1.19 9.89
C THR A 324 -21.25 1.08 8.95
N LEU A 325 -21.22 0.02 8.13
CA LEU A 325 -20.32 0.00 6.99
C LEU A 325 -20.87 0.91 5.90
N SER A 326 -20.00 1.74 5.34
CA SER A 326 -20.32 2.46 4.11
C SER A 326 -20.42 1.49 2.91
N ALA A 327 -20.87 2.01 1.78
CA ALA A 327 -20.73 1.39 0.46
C ALA A 327 -19.34 0.77 0.21
N GLY A 328 -18.31 1.59 0.44
CA GLY A 328 -16.91 1.23 0.27
C GLY A 328 -16.47 0.19 1.29
N GLY A 329 -16.94 0.32 2.53
CA GLY A 329 -16.75 -0.63 3.62
C GLY A 329 -17.25 -2.03 3.28
N VAL A 330 -18.45 -2.14 2.73
CA VAL A 330 -19.05 -3.41 2.31
C VAL A 330 -18.24 -4.05 1.18
N LEU A 331 -17.89 -3.29 0.14
CA LEU A 331 -17.08 -3.80 -0.98
C LEU A 331 -15.70 -4.26 -0.50
N PHE A 332 -15.03 -3.43 0.30
CA PHE A 332 -13.75 -3.75 0.92
C PHE A 332 -13.83 -5.03 1.75
N PHE A 333 -14.84 -5.16 2.60
CA PHE A 333 -15.01 -6.32 3.46
C PHE A 333 -15.18 -7.60 2.64
N VAL A 334 -16.07 -7.60 1.64
CA VAL A 334 -16.34 -8.78 0.81
C VAL A 334 -15.11 -9.19 0.01
N ASP A 335 -14.37 -8.23 -0.55
CA ASP A 335 -13.17 -8.53 -1.35
C ASP A 335 -12.00 -9.01 -0.49
N THR A 336 -11.87 -8.52 0.75
CA THR A 336 -10.78 -8.91 1.67
C THR A 336 -11.10 -10.11 2.55
N LEU A 337 -12.37 -10.52 2.63
CA LEU A 337 -12.87 -11.63 3.45
C LEU A 337 -12.09 -12.95 3.25
N PRO A 338 -11.78 -13.42 2.03
CA PRO A 338 -11.04 -14.66 1.86
C PRO A 338 -9.65 -14.60 2.51
N TYR A 339 -8.95 -13.48 2.36
CA TYR A 339 -7.59 -13.29 2.86
C TYR A 339 -7.55 -13.18 4.37
N TYR A 340 -8.43 -12.36 4.97
CA TYR A 340 -8.48 -12.26 6.42
C TYR A 340 -9.02 -13.52 7.09
N ARG A 341 -9.88 -14.33 6.45
CA ARG A 341 -10.24 -15.67 6.96
C ARG A 341 -9.07 -16.65 6.93
N ALA A 342 -8.15 -16.50 5.97
CA ALA A 342 -6.93 -17.30 5.94
C ALA A 342 -5.99 -16.95 7.11
N ILE A 343 -5.95 -15.68 7.56
CA ILE A 343 -5.11 -15.28 8.69
C ILE A 343 -5.82 -15.49 10.05
N TYR A 344 -7.05 -15.00 10.15
CA TYR A 344 -7.90 -14.99 11.33
C TYR A 344 -9.11 -15.91 11.10
N PRO A 345 -8.99 -17.22 11.40
CA PRO A 345 -10.11 -18.14 11.21
C PRO A 345 -11.29 -17.71 12.08
N ILE A 346 -12.44 -17.48 11.45
CA ILE A 346 -13.70 -17.11 12.11
C ILE A 346 -14.52 -18.38 12.34
N GLN A 347 -15.12 -18.52 13.53
CA GLN A 347 -16.12 -19.53 13.80
C GLN A 347 -17.46 -19.07 13.21
N GLY A 348 -17.90 -19.69 12.11
CA GLY A 348 -19.18 -19.39 11.47
C GLY A 348 -19.08 -19.08 9.98
N ALA A 349 -20.15 -19.42 9.25
CA ALA A 349 -20.26 -19.16 7.82
C ALA A 349 -20.79 -17.74 7.58
N ILE A 350 -19.88 -16.77 7.41
CA ILE A 350 -20.24 -15.48 6.82
C ILE A 350 -20.47 -15.73 5.33
N ARG A 351 -21.73 -15.70 4.90
CA ARG A 351 -22.10 -15.68 3.48
C ARG A 351 -22.24 -14.22 3.06
N PRO A 352 -21.41 -13.72 2.14
CA PRO A 352 -21.57 -12.36 1.64
C PRO A 352 -22.93 -12.22 0.95
N ASP A 353 -23.82 -11.41 1.50
CA ASP A 353 -25.06 -11.00 0.85
C ASP A 353 -25.02 -9.48 0.62
N MET A 354 -24.70 -9.09 -0.61
CA MET A 354 -24.68 -7.68 -1.01
C MET A 354 -26.08 -7.13 -1.25
N GLN A 355 -27.06 -8.00 -1.52
CA GLN A 355 -28.45 -7.60 -1.73
C GLN A 355 -29.07 -7.13 -0.42
N HIS A 356 -28.63 -7.70 0.72
CA HIS A 356 -29.01 -7.28 2.06
C HIS A 356 -28.70 -5.80 2.36
N TYR A 357 -27.70 -5.21 1.68
CA TYR A 357 -27.35 -3.79 1.80
C TYR A 357 -27.98 -2.93 0.68
N GLY A 358 -28.88 -3.48 -0.14
CA GLY A 358 -29.54 -2.77 -1.25
C GLY A 358 -28.63 -2.51 -2.47
N TRP A 359 -27.48 -3.19 -2.57
CA TRP A 359 -26.55 -2.99 -3.68
C TRP A 359 -26.91 -3.85 -4.88
N LEU A 360 -26.86 -3.23 -6.07
CA LEU A 360 -27.12 -3.90 -7.34
C LEU A 360 -26.22 -5.14 -7.50
N PRO A 361 -26.71 -6.21 -8.14
CA PRO A 361 -25.93 -7.42 -8.39
C PRO A 361 -24.59 -7.11 -9.09
N SER A 362 -23.62 -8.01 -8.90
CA SER A 362 -22.25 -8.00 -9.47
C SER A 362 -22.14 -7.88 -11.00
N SER A 363 -23.26 -7.77 -11.72
CA SER A 363 -23.36 -7.66 -13.17
C SER A 363 -23.12 -6.25 -13.74
N PHE A 364 -22.80 -5.25 -12.91
CA PHE A 364 -22.42 -3.91 -13.40
C PHE A 364 -20.91 -3.77 -13.65
N PRO A 365 -20.47 -3.37 -14.87
CA PRO A 365 -19.06 -3.12 -15.18
C PRO A 365 -18.40 -2.09 -14.26
N ARG A 366 -19.17 -1.12 -13.74
CA ARG A 366 -18.69 -0.13 -12.77
C ARG A 366 -18.31 -0.78 -11.44
N ALA A 367 -19.10 -1.73 -10.93
CA ALA A 367 -18.78 -2.44 -9.69
C ALA A 367 -17.52 -3.30 -9.83
N SER A 368 -17.33 -3.95 -10.98
CA SER A 368 -16.11 -4.72 -11.31
C SER A 368 -14.85 -3.84 -11.29
N MET A 369 -14.88 -2.69 -11.97
CA MET A 369 -13.74 -1.77 -11.94
C MET A 369 -13.48 -1.24 -10.53
N LEU A 370 -14.51 -0.83 -9.80
CA LEU A 370 -14.36 -0.29 -8.44
C LEU A 370 -13.76 -1.33 -7.47
N ARG A 371 -14.21 -2.59 -7.53
CA ARG A 371 -13.59 -3.70 -6.78
C ARG A 371 -12.12 -3.90 -7.15
N ARG A 372 -11.80 -3.88 -8.45
CA ARG A 372 -10.40 -3.99 -8.91
C ARG A 372 -9.53 -2.87 -8.33
N HIS A 373 -10.04 -1.65 -8.27
CA HIS A 373 -9.34 -0.52 -7.67
C HIS A 373 -9.19 -0.67 -6.16
N LEU A 374 -10.23 -1.09 -5.43
CA LEU A 374 -10.15 -1.32 -3.97
C LEU A 374 -9.18 -2.44 -3.61
N ARG A 375 -9.27 -3.57 -4.32
CA ARG A 375 -8.36 -4.70 -4.13
C ARG A 375 -6.92 -4.29 -4.41
N THR A 376 -6.69 -3.51 -5.47
CA THR A 376 -5.37 -2.96 -5.76
C THR A 376 -4.92 -1.99 -4.69
N ALA A 377 -5.76 -1.04 -4.28
CA ALA A 377 -5.41 -0.02 -3.30
C ALA A 377 -5.09 -0.66 -1.95
N HIS A 378 -5.85 -1.67 -1.55
CA HIS A 378 -5.57 -2.42 -0.34
C HIS A 378 -4.25 -3.20 -0.41
N VAL A 379 -4.03 -3.96 -1.50
CA VAL A 379 -2.81 -4.78 -1.68
C VAL A 379 -1.56 -3.91 -1.78
N LEU A 380 -1.64 -2.82 -2.53
CA LEU A 380 -0.51 -1.92 -2.78
C LEU A 380 -0.39 -0.80 -1.75
N GLY A 381 -1.20 -0.82 -0.69
CA GLY A 381 -1.25 0.26 0.29
C GLY A 381 -1.40 1.64 -0.37
N HIS A 382 -2.22 1.75 -1.41
CA HIS A 382 -2.60 3.06 -1.92
C HIS A 382 -3.75 3.60 -1.09
N ASP A 383 -3.78 4.93 -0.96
CA ASP A 383 -4.97 5.62 -0.52
C ASP A 383 -6.09 5.34 -1.55
N PRO A 384 -7.17 4.61 -1.16
CA PRO A 384 -8.26 4.40 -2.09
C PRO A 384 -8.84 5.74 -2.52
N TYR A 385 -8.85 6.79 -1.69
CA TYR A 385 -9.50 8.07 -1.96
C TYR A 385 -9.09 8.74 -3.28
N PHE A 386 -7.80 8.65 -3.67
CA PHE A 386 -7.31 9.25 -4.93
C PHE A 386 -8.00 8.68 -6.17
N PHE A 387 -8.35 7.39 -6.19
CA PHE A 387 -8.99 6.74 -7.34
C PHE A 387 -10.49 7.06 -7.47
N TRP A 388 -11.11 7.68 -6.44
CA TRP A 388 -12.55 7.90 -6.39
C TRP A 388 -12.93 9.37 -6.54
N ASN A 389 -12.02 10.30 -6.21
CA ASN A 389 -12.18 11.74 -6.47
C ASN A 389 -11.87 12.17 -7.90
N ASP A 390 -11.57 11.23 -8.82
CA ASP A 390 -11.58 11.53 -10.25
C ASP A 390 -13.04 11.83 -10.66
N SER A 391 -13.41 13.10 -10.55
CA SER A 391 -14.70 13.71 -10.91
C SER A 391 -15.18 13.38 -12.34
N ARG A 392 -14.34 12.72 -13.15
CA ARG A 392 -14.71 12.11 -14.43
C ARG A 392 -15.59 10.86 -14.29
N LEU A 393 -15.59 10.18 -13.15
CA LEU A 393 -16.38 8.96 -12.90
C LEU A 393 -17.77 9.26 -12.29
N THR A 394 -17.95 10.42 -11.66
CA THR A 394 -19.21 10.85 -11.03
C THR A 394 -20.06 11.75 -11.93
N ASN A 395 -19.47 12.44 -12.93
CA ASN A 395 -20.19 13.35 -13.85
C ASN A 395 -20.72 12.71 -15.15
N ARG A 396 -21.17 11.46 -15.09
CA ARG A 396 -22.10 10.92 -16.10
C ARG A 396 -23.36 10.42 -15.38
N ARG A 397 -24.17 11.38 -14.95
CA ARG A 397 -25.60 11.19 -14.77
C ARG A 397 -26.31 11.69 -16.01
#